data_AF-A0A6B3F0C9-F1
#
_entry.id   AF-A0A6B3F0C9-F1
#
_cell.length_a   1.000
_cell.length_b   1.000
_cell.length_c   1.000
_cell.angle_alpha   90.00
_cell.angle_beta   90.00
_cell.angle_gamma   90.00
#
_symmetry.space_group_name_H-M   'P 1'
#
loop_
_entity.id
_entity.type
_entity.pdbx_description
1 polymer ?
#
loop_
_entity_poly.entity_id
_entity_poly.type
_entity_poly.pdbx_seq_one_letter_code
_entity_poly.pdbx_strand_id
1 'polypeptide(L)'
;MERRTIEPRPNWQETVEEQGLIYPLTRYPDGEFRPYWDESAYYVFTLPEVEALEETVEELHELCLAAAEHIVSHDRFADLGLTDARQTELIAESWR
;
A
#
# COMPACT_ATOMS: atom_id res chain seq x y z
N MET A 1 -16.78 -2.30 9.39
CA MET A 1 -16.07 -3.33 8.63
C MET A 1 -16.51 -4.71 9.10
N GLU A 2 -17.07 -5.52 8.21
CA GLU A 2 -17.45 -6.91 8.49
C GLU A 2 -16.72 -7.83 7.49
N ARG A 3 -15.95 -8.82 7.97
CA ARG A 3 -15.37 -9.86 7.10
C ARG A 3 -16.39 -10.98 6.88
N ARG A 4 -16.65 -11.34 5.63
CA ARG A 4 -17.51 -12.46 5.24
C ARG A 4 -16.70 -13.54 4.55
N THR A 5 -16.75 -14.76 5.08
CA THR A 5 -16.12 -15.93 4.47
C THR A 5 -17.03 -16.51 3.39
N ILE A 6 -16.44 -16.94 2.27
CA ILE A 6 -17.09 -17.60 1.16
C ILE A 6 -16.27 -18.80 0.68
N GLU A 7 -16.90 -19.70 -0.06
CA GLU A 7 -16.16 -20.70 -0.82
C GLU A 7 -15.44 -20.01 -1.98
N PRO A 8 -14.12 -20.21 -2.17
CA PRO A 8 -13.40 -19.69 -3.32
C PRO A 8 -14.07 -20.10 -4.63
N ARG A 9 -14.08 -19.17 -5.60
CA ARG A 9 -14.62 -19.45 -6.93
C ARG A 9 -13.87 -20.62 -7.58
N PRO A 10 -14.55 -21.56 -8.27
CA PRO A 10 -13.87 -22.56 -9.07
C PRO A 10 -12.94 -21.89 -10.07
N ASN A 11 -11.74 -22.44 -10.26
CA ASN A 11 -10.74 -21.95 -11.21
C ASN A 11 -10.33 -20.48 -11.00
N TRP A 12 -10.38 -19.99 -9.75
CA TRP A 12 -10.04 -18.58 -9.47
C TRP A 12 -8.59 -18.25 -9.83
N GLN A 13 -7.66 -19.21 -9.68
CA GLN A 13 -6.25 -19.01 -9.99
C GLN A 13 -6.07 -18.72 -11.48
N GLU A 14 -6.60 -19.56 -12.36
CA GLU A 14 -6.55 -19.31 -13.81
C GLU A 14 -7.22 -17.98 -14.16
N THR A 15 -8.36 -17.68 -13.52
CA THR A 15 -9.10 -16.43 -13.77
C THR A 15 -8.27 -15.18 -13.45
N VAL A 16 -7.60 -15.13 -12.29
CA VAL A 16 -6.82 -13.94 -11.91
C VAL A 16 -5.51 -13.83 -12.70
N GLU A 17 -4.91 -14.98 -13.06
CA GLU A 17 -3.74 -15.01 -13.95
C GLU A 17 -4.07 -14.46 -15.34
N GLU A 18 -5.20 -14.87 -15.93
CA GLU A 18 -5.70 -14.34 -17.21
C GLU A 18 -5.98 -12.83 -17.16
N GLN A 19 -6.32 -12.29 -15.99
CA GLN A 19 -6.55 -10.85 -15.75
C GLN A 19 -5.26 -10.06 -15.50
N GLY A 20 -4.10 -10.73 -15.48
CA GLY A 20 -2.79 -10.11 -15.32
C GLY A 20 -2.19 -10.21 -13.92
N LEU A 21 -2.85 -10.87 -12.96
CA LEU A 21 -2.24 -11.19 -11.67
C LEU A 21 -1.36 -12.44 -11.80
N ILE A 22 -0.13 -12.26 -12.30
CA ILE A 22 0.81 -13.35 -12.59
C ILE A 22 1.52 -13.94 -11.35
N TYR A 23 1.22 -13.44 -10.14
CA TYR A 23 1.71 -13.98 -8.86
C TYR A 23 0.56 -14.17 -7.86
N PRO A 24 -0.43 -15.04 -8.15
CA PRO A 24 -1.56 -15.26 -7.26
C PRO A 24 -1.19 -16.07 -6.01
N LEU A 25 -0.02 -16.72 -6.01
CA LEU A 25 0.52 -17.50 -4.90
C LEU A 25 1.89 -16.96 -4.46
N THR A 26 2.08 -16.81 -3.15
CA THR A 26 3.35 -16.46 -2.52
C THR A 26 4.03 -17.72 -2.00
N ARG A 27 5.32 -17.89 -2.32
CA ARG A 27 6.17 -18.94 -1.76
C ARG A 27 6.76 -18.50 -0.42
N TYR A 28 6.57 -19.31 0.61
CA TYR A 28 7.11 -19.07 1.95
C TYR A 28 8.47 -19.76 2.15
N PRO A 29 9.27 -19.38 3.18
CA PRO A 29 10.58 -19.98 3.47
C PRO A 29 10.55 -21.49 3.73
N ASP A 30 9.40 -22.01 4.17
CA ASP A 30 9.13 -23.44 4.38
C ASP A 30 8.85 -24.21 3.07
N GLY A 31 8.76 -23.51 1.94
CA GLY A 31 8.47 -24.08 0.63
C GLY A 31 6.98 -24.19 0.32
N GLU A 32 6.08 -23.83 1.25
CA GLU A 32 4.64 -23.81 1.01
C GLU A 32 4.24 -22.64 0.10
N PHE A 33 3.15 -22.84 -0.65
CA PHE A 33 2.49 -21.77 -1.37
C PHE A 33 1.23 -21.35 -0.62
N ARG A 34 1.07 -20.04 -0.41
CA ARG A 34 -0.16 -19.46 0.14
C ARG A 34 -0.71 -18.41 -0.81
N PRO A 35 -2.03 -18.23 -0.91
CA PRO A 35 -2.61 -17.23 -1.79
C PRO A 35 -2.11 -15.81 -1.44
N TYR A 36 -1.55 -15.12 -2.44
CA TYR A 36 -1.41 -13.66 -2.40
C TYR A 36 -2.80 -13.01 -2.58
N TRP A 37 -3.60 -13.60 -3.48
CA TRP A 37 -4.99 -13.24 -3.69
C TRP A 37 -5.92 -14.23 -3.00
N ASP A 38 -6.58 -13.77 -1.93
CA ASP A 38 -7.46 -14.60 -1.10
C ASP A 38 -8.92 -14.51 -1.57
N GLU A 39 -9.42 -15.57 -2.19
CA GLU A 39 -10.82 -15.72 -2.63
C GLU A 39 -11.74 -16.31 -1.55
N SER A 40 -11.22 -16.62 -0.36
CA SER A 40 -12.02 -17.21 0.72
C SER A 40 -12.86 -16.20 1.49
N ALA A 41 -12.71 -14.89 1.23
CA ALA A 41 -13.47 -13.86 1.91
C ALA A 41 -13.51 -12.54 1.18
N TYR A 42 -14.45 -11.69 1.59
CA TYR A 42 -14.48 -10.27 1.25
C TYR A 42 -14.88 -9.45 2.48
N TYR A 43 -14.67 -8.14 2.41
CA TYR A 43 -15.07 -7.21 3.45
C TYR A 43 -16.25 -6.36 3.01
N VAL A 44 -17.19 -6.15 3.92
CA VAL A 44 -18.34 -5.26 3.75
C VAL A 44 -18.13 -4.03 4.62
N PHE A 45 -18.38 -2.88 4.02
CA PHE A 45 -18.38 -1.59 4.69
C PHE A 45 -19.73 -0.93 4.48
N THR A 46 -20.22 -0.24 5.50
CA THR A 46 -21.26 0.76 5.32
C THR A 46 -20.65 2.04 4.76
N LEU A 47 -21.44 2.88 4.08
CA LEU A 47 -20.94 4.15 3.56
C LEU A 47 -20.28 5.03 4.65
N PRO A 48 -20.87 5.20 5.85
CA PRO A 48 -20.21 5.97 6.92
C PRO A 48 -18.86 5.41 7.37
N GLU A 49 -18.65 4.09 7.29
CA GLU A 49 -17.35 3.49 7.61
C GLU A 49 -16.30 3.78 6.54
N VAL A 50 -16.71 3.88 5.27
CA VAL A 50 -15.83 4.29 4.17
C VAL A 50 -15.45 5.75 4.34
N GLU A 51 -16.43 6.63 4.54
CA GLU A 51 -16.19 8.08 4.71
C GLU A 51 -15.26 8.36 5.90
N ALA A 52 -15.41 7.64 7.01
CA ALA A 52 -14.52 7.79 8.16
C ALA A 52 -13.07 7.36 7.87
N LEU A 53 -12.88 6.31 7.04
CA LEU A 53 -11.55 5.91 6.59
C LEU A 53 -10.94 6.93 5.62
N GLU A 54 -11.75 7.49 4.72
CA GLU A 54 -11.33 8.54 3.79
C GLU A 54 -10.83 9.77 4.55
N GLU A 55 -11.62 10.29 5.50
CA GLU A 55 -11.22 11.43 6.34
C GLU A 55 -9.92 11.15 7.10
N THR A 56 -9.81 9.98 7.73
CA THR A 56 -8.61 9.60 8.48
C THR A 56 -7.37 9.51 7.57
N VAL A 57 -7.51 8.93 6.38
CA VAL A 57 -6.38 8.79 5.44
C VAL A 57 -6.00 10.14 4.84
N GLU A 58 -6.96 11.03 4.58
CA GLU A 58 -6.70 12.40 4.14
C GLU A 58 -5.88 13.17 5.19
N GLU A 59 -6.28 13.12 6.47
CA GLU A 59 -5.52 13.75 7.56
C GLU A 59 -4.09 13.18 7.66
N LEU A 60 -3.95 11.85 7.63
CA LEU A 60 -2.62 11.22 7.67
C LEU A 60 -1.77 11.58 6.45
N HIS A 61 -2.38 11.74 5.27
CA HIS A 61 -1.68 12.16 4.08
C HIS A 61 -1.17 13.60 4.21
N GLU A 62 -2.00 14.53 4.67
CA GLU A 62 -1.58 15.91 4.94
C GLU A 62 -0.41 15.96 5.94
N LEU A 63 -0.46 15.15 6.99
CA LEU A 63 0.64 15.04 7.96
C LEU A 63 1.93 14.50 7.32
N CYS A 64 1.82 13.52 6.42
CA CYS A 64 2.97 13.01 5.66
C CYS A 64 3.57 14.10 4.76
N LEU A 65 2.73 14.88 4.07
CA LEU A 65 3.19 15.98 3.23
C LEU A 65 3.85 17.09 4.05
N ALA A 66 3.28 17.44 5.21
CA ALA A 66 3.86 18.43 6.12
C ALA A 66 5.23 17.97 6.66
N ALA A 67 5.38 16.67 6.96
CA ALA A 67 6.66 16.10 7.37
C ALA A 67 7.68 16.13 6.23
N ALA A 68 7.28 15.79 5.00
CA ALA A 68 8.14 15.87 3.82
C ALA A 68 8.61 17.31 3.55
N GLU A 69 7.69 18.28 3.53
CA GLU A 69 8.00 19.71 3.44
C GLU A 69 9.00 20.12 4.52
N HIS A 70 8.76 19.74 5.78
CA HIS A 70 9.65 20.08 6.88
C HIS A 70 11.08 19.56 6.66
N ILE A 71 11.23 18.34 6.11
CA ILE A 71 12.56 17.77 5.82
C ILE A 71 13.25 18.55 4.71
N VAL A 72 12.53 18.82 3.61
CA VAL A 72 13.07 19.54 2.45
C VAL A 72 13.44 20.97 2.80
N SER A 73 12.56 21.70 3.48
CA SER A 73 12.73 23.13 3.78
C SER A 73 13.82 23.40 4.84
N HIS A 74 14.19 22.40 5.63
CA HIS A 74 15.20 22.52 6.69
C HIS A 74 16.48 21.70 6.40
N ASP A 75 16.66 21.18 5.18
CA ASP A 75 17.82 20.38 4.77
C ASP A 75 18.11 19.19 5.71
N ARG A 76 17.05 18.49 6.16
CA ARG A 76 17.14 17.39 7.15
C ARG A 76 17.30 16.00 6.52
N PHE A 77 17.73 15.92 5.27
CA PHE A 77 17.85 14.66 4.54
C PHE A 77 18.78 13.65 5.23
N ALA A 78 19.84 14.14 5.89
CA ALA A 78 20.79 13.29 6.62
C ALA A 78 20.13 12.48 7.75
N ASP A 79 19.03 12.97 8.34
CA ASP A 79 18.28 12.24 9.38
C ASP A 79 17.61 10.98 8.84
N LEU A 80 17.35 10.93 7.53
CA LEU A 80 16.85 9.75 6.81
C LEU A 80 17.97 8.90 6.21
N GLY A 81 19.24 9.21 6.50
CA GLY A 81 20.41 8.52 5.93
C GLY A 81 20.74 8.94 4.50
N LEU A 82 20.13 10.01 3.98
CA LEU A 82 20.39 10.56 2.65
C LEU A 82 21.50 11.61 2.74
N THR A 83 22.72 11.23 2.39
CA THR A 83 23.92 12.08 2.53
C THR A 83 24.58 12.46 1.20
N ASP A 84 24.11 11.91 0.07
CA ASP A 84 24.56 12.28 -1.27
C ASP A 84 23.84 13.56 -1.73
N ALA A 85 24.61 14.64 -1.91
CA ALA A 85 24.08 15.96 -2.25
C ALA A 85 23.33 15.99 -3.60
N ARG A 86 23.75 15.16 -4.57
CA ARG A 86 23.05 15.10 -5.87
C ARG A 86 21.70 14.42 -5.72
N GLN A 87 21.58 13.43 -4.84
CA GLN A 87 20.29 12.80 -4.55
C GLN A 87 19.34 13.75 -3.83
N THR A 88 19.83 14.48 -2.81
CA THR A 88 18.99 15.41 -2.05
C THR A 88 18.53 16.59 -2.91
N GLU A 89 19.36 17.08 -3.83
CA GLU A 89 18.98 18.12 -4.80
C GLU A 89 17.84 17.66 -5.72
N LEU A 90 17.92 16.44 -6.28
CA LEU A 90 16.86 15.88 -7.12
C LEU A 90 15.55 15.65 -6.35
N ILE A 91 15.64 15.24 -5.08
CA ILE A 91 14.45 15.08 -4.22
C ILE A 91 13.80 16.44 -3.96
N ALA A 92 14.59 17.46 -3.62
CA ALA A 92 14.11 18.81 -3.39
C ALA A 92 13.57 19.48 -4.67
N GLU A 93 14.09 19.12 -5.84
CA GLU A 93 13.52 19.52 -7.14
C GLU A 93 12.17 18.86 -7.38
N SER A 94 12.05 17.55 -7.17
CA SER A 94 10.79 16.81 -7.39
C SER A 94 9.65 17.25 -6.44
N TRP A 95 9.98 17.85 -5.30
CA TRP A 95 8.99 18.34 -4.33
C TRP A 95 8.40 19.71 -4.73
N ARG A 96 9.11 20.49 -5.55
CA ARG A 96 8.66 21.80 -6.03
C ARG A 96 7.73 21.69 -7.23
#